data_AF-A0A0M3JKT7-F1
#
_entry.id   AF-A0A0M3JKT7-F1
#
_cell.length_a   1.000
_cell.length_b   1.000
_cell.length_c   1.000
_cell.angle_alpha   90.00
_cell.angle_beta   90.00
_cell.angle_gamma   90.00
#
_symmetry.space_group_name_H-M   'P 1'
#
loop_
_entity.id
_entity.type
_entity.pdbx_description
1 polymer ?
#
loop_
_entity_poly.entity_id
_entity_poly.type
_entity_poly.pdbx_seq_one_letter_code
_entity_poly.pdbx_strand_id
1 'polypeptide(L)' 'MPEIAPMLAELGYDPLANPPKYGSPDEMVLRNTNELHKNSEHWYKKAIEQVADPERVDPPNTK' A
#
# COMPACT_ATOMS: atom_id res chain seq x y z
N MET A 1 5.84 -17.95 -14.09
CA MET A 1 5.73 -16.50 -13.80
C MET A 1 6.76 -15.66 -14.56
N PRO A 2 8.06 -16.02 -14.63
CA PRO A 2 9.06 -15.25 -15.39
C PRO A 2 8.72 -15.06 -16.88
N GLU A 3 8.07 -16.06 -17.51
CA GLU A 3 7.67 -15.98 -18.92
C GLU A 3 6.57 -14.94 -19.20
N ILE A 4 5.69 -14.68 -18.22
CA ILE A 4 4.58 -13.72 -18.34
C ILE A 4 5.07 -12.31 -17.96
N ALA A 5 5.95 -12.22 -16.95
CA ALA A 5 6.46 -10.96 -16.44
C ALA A 5 8.00 -10.97 -16.36
N PRO A 6 8.71 -11.00 -17.50
CA PRO A 6 10.18 -11.03 -17.53
C PRO A 6 10.78 -9.77 -16.91
N MET A 7 10.04 -8.65 -16.94
CA MET A 7 10.44 -7.37 -16.35
C MET A 7 10.62 -7.40 -14.83
N LEU A 8 10.06 -8.39 -14.11
CA LEU A 8 10.31 -8.52 -12.67
C LEU A 8 11.81 -8.70 -12.42
N ALA A 9 12.45 -9.63 -13.13
CA ALA A 9 13.87 -9.88 -13.01
C ALA A 9 14.71 -8.68 -13.45
N GLU A 10 14.34 -8.03 -14.56
CA GLU A 10 15.04 -6.84 -15.07
C GLU A 10 15.03 -5.67 -14.08
N LEU A 11 13.95 -5.51 -13.32
CA LEU A 11 13.80 -4.49 -12.29
C LEU A 11 14.34 -4.91 -10.91
N GLY A 12 14.96 -6.09 -10.81
CA GLY A 12 15.58 -6.59 -9.58
C GLY A 12 14.63 -7.32 -8.62
N TYR A 13 13.41 -7.66 -9.05
CA TYR A 13 12.49 -8.51 -8.31
C TYR A 13 12.65 -9.98 -8.70
N ASP A 14 12.72 -10.87 -7.72
CA ASP A 14 12.72 -12.32 -7.97
C ASP A 14 11.31 -12.77 -8.43
N PRO A 15 11.13 -13.24 -9.68
CA PRO A 15 9.81 -13.64 -10.20
C PRO A 15 9.28 -14.94 -9.58
N LEU A 16 10.07 -15.65 -8.79
CA LEU A 16 9.67 -16.88 -8.09
C LEU A 16 9.47 -16.66 -6.59
N ALA A 17 9.93 -15.54 -6.03
CA ALA A 17 9.68 -15.19 -4.63
C ALA A 17 8.25 -14.66 -4.43
N ASN A 18 7.57 -15.15 -3.38
CA ASN A 18 6.21 -14.70 -3.05
C ASN A 18 5.99 -14.56 -1.52
N PRO A 19 6.04 -13.33 -0.95
CA PRO A 19 6.50 -12.10 -1.57
C PRO A 19 8.04 -11.98 -1.61
N PRO A 20 8.60 -11.16 -2.51
CA PRO A 20 10.00 -10.73 -2.44
C PRO A 20 10.31 -9.97 -1.14
N LYS A 21 11.58 -9.99 -0.71
CA LYS A 21 12.06 -9.19 0.42
C LYS A 21 12.43 -7.78 -0.05
N TYR A 22 11.52 -6.82 0.15
CA TYR A 22 11.72 -5.42 -0.23
C TYR A 22 12.64 -4.62 0.72
N GLY A 23 12.96 -5.17 1.88
CA GLY A 23 13.76 -4.51 2.92
C GLY A 23 12.92 -4.06 4.12
N SER A 24 13.56 -3.32 5.02
CA SER A 24 12.92 -2.71 6.19
C SER A 24 12.71 -1.21 5.95
N PRO A 25 11.57 -0.64 6.36
CA PRO A 25 11.32 0.78 6.19
C PRO A 25 12.16 1.64 7.13
N ASP A 26 12.43 2.88 6.73
CA ASP A 26 13.01 3.89 7.61
C ASP A 26 12.03 4.29 8.73
N GLU A 27 12.55 4.83 9.84
CA GLU A 27 11.74 5.22 11.00
C GLU A 27 10.63 6.23 10.66
N MET A 28 10.90 7.14 9.72
CA MET A 28 9.93 8.14 9.25
C MET A 28 8.73 7.46 8.57
N VAL A 29 8.99 6.49 7.69
CA VAL A 29 7.94 5.72 7.00
C VAL A 29 7.16 4.89 8.01
N LEU A 30 7.84 4.24 8.95
CA LEU A 30 7.20 3.46 10.01
C LEU A 30 6.25 4.33 10.85
N ARG A 31 6.70 5.51 11.28
CA ARG A 31 5.88 6.44 12.07
C ARG A 31 4.67 6.91 11.27
N ASN A 32 4.86 7.31 10.02
CA ASN A 32 3.77 7.79 9.17
C ASN A 32 2.71 6.72 8.94
N THR A 33 3.13 5.48 8.67
CA THR A 33 2.23 4.33 8.51
C THR A 33 1.44 4.07 9.80
N ASN A 34 2.09 4.16 10.97
CA ASN A 34 1.41 4.01 12.25
C ASN A 34 0.38 5.12 12.50
N GLU A 35 0.73 6.38 12.21
CA GLU A 35 -0.21 7.50 12.35
C GLU A 35 -1.37 7.43 11.36
N LEU A 36 -1.14 6.93 10.15
CA LEU A 36 -2.19 6.67 9.16
C LEU A 36 -3.19 5.64 9.67
N HIS A 37 -2.71 4.53 10.26
CA HIS A 37 -3.58 3.49 10.83
C HIS A 37 -4.39 4.00 12.02
N LYS A 38 -3.76 4.73 12.95
CA LYS A 38 -4.44 5.31 14.13
C LYS A 38 -5.56 6.28 13.73
N ASN A 39 -5.34 7.06 12.68
CA ASN A 39 -6.25 8.11 12.23
C ASN A 39 -7.03 7.71 10.97
N SER A 40 -7.18 6.41 10.72
CA SER A 40 -7.74 5.86 9.49
C SER A 40 -9.16 6.39 9.19
N GLU A 41 -10.03 6.51 10.20
CA GLU A 41 -11.36 7.11 10.02
C GLU A 41 -11.34 8.58 9.62
N HIS A 42 -10.41 9.36 10.18
CA HIS A 42 -10.28 10.77 9.84
C HIS A 42 -9.91 10.92 8.36
N TRP A 43 -8.92 10.14 7.91
CA TRP A 43 -8.48 10.15 6.52
C TRP A 43 -9.54 9.61 5.56
N TYR A 44 -10.33 8.62 5.99
CA TYR A 44 -11.46 8.12 5.21
C TYR A 44 -12.54 9.19 4.99
N LYS A 45 -12.97 9.88 6.06
CA LYS A 45 -13.95 10.98 5.96
C LYS A 45 -13.46 12.09 5.04
N LYS A 46 -12.18 12.45 5.18
CA LYS A 46 -11.54 13.45 4.31
C LYS A 46 -11.48 12.99 2.86
N ALA A 47 -11.20 11.72 2.60
CA ALA A 47 -11.17 11.18 1.24
C ALA A 47 -12.57 11.25 0.59
N ILE A 48 -13.63 10.87 1.30
CA ILE A 48 -15.01 10.98 0.81
C ILE A 48 -15.37 12.42 0.45
N GLU A 49 -14.99 13.38 1.29
CA GLU A 49 -15.29 14.80 1.06
C GLU A 49 -14.61 15.35 -0.21
N GLN A 50 -13.42 14.86 -0.56
CA GLN A 50 -12.61 15.40 -1.65
C GLN A 50 -12.82 14.69 -2.99
N VAL A 51 -13.43 13.50 -3.00
CA VAL A 51 -13.61 12.68 -4.21
C VAL A 51 -14.99 12.92 -4.83
N ALA A 52 -15.06 12.96 -6.16
CA ALA A 52 -16.31 13.18 -6.89
C ALA A 52 -17.32 12.01 -6.77
N ASP A 53 -16.81 10.79 -6.61
CA ASP A 53 -17.59 9.57 -6.43
C ASP A 53 -17.20 8.87 -5.10
N PRO A 54 -17.99 9.06 -4.02
CA PRO A 54 -17.73 8.49 -2.70
C PRO A 54 -17.68 6.96 -2.64
N GLU A 55 -18.38 6.25 -3.53
CA GLU A 55 -18.46 4.78 -3.50
C GLU A 55 -17.12 4.12 -3.87
N ARG A 56 -16.21 4.88 -4.49
CA ARG A 56 -14.85 4.42 -4.84
C ARG A 56 -13.86 4.48 -3.69
N VAL A 57 -14.24 5.05 -2.54
CA VAL A 57 -13.36 5.16 -1.38
C VAL A 57 -13.55 3.94 -0.49
N ASP A 58 -12.51 3.13 -0.36
CA ASP A 58 -12.55 1.95 0.50
C ASP A 58 -12.63 2.34 1.98
N PRO A 59 -13.52 1.71 2.78
CA PRO A 59 -13.61 1.97 4.20
C PRO A 59 -12.35 1.49 4.94
N PRO A 60 -12.01 2.14 6.07
CA PRO A 60 -10.87 1.73 6.87
C PRO A 60 -11.06 0.30 7.35
N ASN A 61 -10.03 -0.53 7.17
CA ASN A 61 -10.09 -1.94 7.52
C ASN A 61 -10.01 -2.12 9.05
N THR A 62 -11.15 -2.38 9.68
CA THR A 62 -11.20 -2.82 11.09
C THR A 62 -10.78 -4.28 11.17
N LYS A 63 -9.47 -4.54 11.16
CA LYS A 63 -8.93 -5.85 11.56
C LYS A 63 -8.59 -5.86 13.04
#